data_AF-A0A3M1QKA4-F1
#
_entry.id   AF-A0A3M1QKA4-F1
#
_cell.length_a   1.000
_cell.length_b   1.000
_cell.length_c   1.000
_cell.angle_alpha   90.00
_cell.angle_beta   90.00
_cell.angle_gamma   90.00
#
_symmetry.space_group_name_H-M   'P 1'
#
loop_
_entity.id
_entity.type
_entity.pdbx_description
1 polymer ?
#
loop_
_entity_poly.entity_id
_entity_poly.type
_entity_poly.pdbx_seq_one_letter_code
_entity_poly.pdbx_strand_id
1 'polypeptide(L)'
;MDERSRHRMFEDQFLQALRARALVLTRGKLPADDVEVEATPEGFDALRAELARMEVYDRDVIDSLPGAHSVQLRFTRRALGGLLRSTVSRLRARVLVPVAELVNEQTPGPIGREQVLDALAQYQVLPKNQRPTGVVLASATGFSEEARRLVESVNGPTLVLMGGRADGGWDVSMPERLKKTPWARLFELETQDDRLKRLMYHLDQSKSLIDSRGVSIAELSEKLGIPAVATEALVRRACR
;
A
#
# COMPACT_ATOMS: atom_id res chain seq x y z
N MET A 1 16.74 10.82 10.91
CA MET A 1 15.69 9.81 11.12
C MET A 1 16.31 8.49 10.74
N ASP A 2 16.34 7.52 11.65
CA ASP A 2 16.85 6.18 11.32
C ASP A 2 15.87 5.43 10.39
N GLU A 3 16.36 4.41 9.70
CA GLU A 3 15.56 3.65 8.73
C GLU A 3 14.39 2.91 9.38
N ARG A 4 14.54 2.41 10.62
CA ARG A 4 13.48 1.72 11.35
C ARG A 4 12.29 2.66 11.62
N SER A 5 12.58 3.87 12.08
CA SER A 5 11.59 4.94 12.31
C SER A 5 10.88 5.34 11.02
N ARG A 6 11.62 5.46 9.90
CA ARG A 6 11.04 5.75 8.58
C ARG A 6 10.05 4.67 8.16
N HIS A 7 10.43 3.41 8.28
CA HIS A 7 9.56 2.28 7.97
C HIS A 7 8.35 2.20 8.91
N ARG A 8 8.51 2.53 10.19
CA ARG A 8 7.41 2.57 11.15
C ARG A 8 6.40 3.68 10.85
N MET A 9 6.88 4.88 10.56
CA MET A 9 6.02 5.99 10.13
C MET A 9 5.24 5.64 8.86
N PHE A 10 5.89 4.98 7.89
CA PHE A 10 5.22 4.49 6.69
C PHE A 10 4.13 3.47 7.02
N GLU A 11 4.39 2.52 7.92
CA GLU A 11 3.41 1.52 8.35
C GLU A 11 2.17 2.15 8.98
N ASP A 12 2.38 3.08 9.92
CA ASP A 12 1.29 3.78 10.60
C ASP A 12 0.48 4.62 9.60
N GLN A 13 1.15 5.36 8.72
CA GLN A 13 0.51 6.18 7.69
C GLN A 13 -0.32 5.32 6.71
N PHE A 14 0.25 4.20 6.24
CA PHE A 14 -0.43 3.29 5.31
C PHE A 14 -1.71 2.73 5.92
N LEU A 15 -1.62 2.14 7.12
CA LEU A 15 -2.76 1.49 7.78
C LEU A 15 -3.83 2.52 8.16
N GLN A 16 -3.44 3.69 8.64
CA GLN A 16 -4.36 4.77 8.97
C GLN A 16 -5.08 5.29 7.72
N ALA A 17 -4.34 5.56 6.64
CA ALA A 17 -4.90 6.07 5.38
C ALA A 17 -5.87 5.05 4.76
N LEU A 18 -5.50 3.76 4.73
CA LEU A 18 -6.36 2.70 4.22
C LEU A 18 -7.66 2.58 5.02
N ARG A 19 -7.57 2.60 6.35
CA ARG A 19 -8.74 2.57 7.25
C ARG A 19 -9.66 3.76 7.02
N ALA A 20 -9.10 4.97 7.01
CA ALA A 20 -9.88 6.19 6.78
C ALA A 20 -10.57 6.17 5.42
N ARG A 21 -9.85 5.74 4.37
CA ARG A 21 -10.38 5.61 3.02
C ARG A 21 -11.51 4.60 2.94
N ALA A 22 -11.37 3.43 3.56
CA ALA A 22 -12.42 2.41 3.59
C ALA A 22 -13.73 2.94 4.20
N LEU A 23 -13.64 3.60 5.35
CA LEU A 23 -14.78 4.18 6.07
C LEU A 23 -15.51 5.27 5.28
N VAL A 24 -14.77 6.05 4.49
CA VAL A 24 -15.37 7.09 3.63
C VAL A 24 -16.08 6.45 2.44
N LEU A 25 -15.46 5.44 1.82
CA LEU A 25 -15.96 4.89 0.57
C LEU A 25 -17.16 3.94 0.74
N THR A 26 -17.38 3.35 1.91
CA THR A 26 -18.61 2.57 2.20
C THR A 26 -19.87 3.43 2.25
N ARG A 27 -19.74 4.77 2.22
CA ARG A 27 -20.87 5.71 2.07
C ARG A 27 -21.37 5.84 0.62
N GLY A 28 -21.53 4.70 -0.06
CA GLY A 28 -22.10 4.60 -1.41
C GLY A 28 -21.11 4.72 -2.57
N LYS A 29 -19.78 4.67 -2.33
CA LYS A 29 -18.77 4.62 -3.40
C LYS A 29 -18.27 3.20 -3.67
N LEU A 30 -18.40 2.30 -2.70
CA LEU A 30 -18.11 0.88 -2.84
C LEU A 30 -19.41 0.08 -2.88
N PRO A 31 -19.41 -1.13 -3.47
CA PRO A 31 -20.53 -2.06 -3.38
C PRO A 31 -20.59 -2.74 -2.00
N ALA A 32 -20.48 -1.94 -0.93
CA ALA A 32 -20.51 -2.33 0.48
C ALA A 32 -21.12 -1.20 1.31
N ASP A 33 -21.93 -1.54 2.31
CA ASP A 33 -22.62 -0.58 3.17
C ASP A 33 -21.85 -0.32 4.48
N ASP A 34 -20.97 -1.25 4.86
CA ASP A 34 -20.22 -1.18 6.12
C ASP A 34 -18.85 -1.84 5.97
N VAL A 35 -17.90 -1.43 6.81
CA VAL A 35 -16.57 -2.03 6.92
C VAL A 35 -16.19 -2.18 8.38
N GLU A 36 -15.85 -3.41 8.75
CA GLU A 36 -15.21 -3.70 10.03
C GLU A 36 -13.71 -3.82 9.83
N VAL A 37 -12.93 -3.30 10.77
CA VAL A 37 -11.47 -3.27 10.71
C VAL A 37 -10.94 -3.95 11.96
N GLU A 38 -10.22 -5.06 11.79
CA GLU A 38 -9.69 -5.88 12.87
C GLU A 38 -8.16 -5.95 12.75
N ALA A 39 -7.45 -5.80 13.85
CA ALA A 39 -6.02 -6.09 13.90
C ALA A 39 -5.79 -7.60 13.81
N THR A 40 -4.71 -8.00 13.13
CA THR A 40 -4.41 -9.42 12.90
C THR A 40 -2.98 -9.73 13.34
N PRO A 41 -2.70 -10.94 13.85
CA PRO A 41 -1.37 -11.29 14.34
C PRO A 41 -0.35 -11.59 13.23
N GLU A 42 -0.78 -11.60 11.96
CA GLU A 42 0.02 -12.07 10.82
C GLU A 42 1.35 -11.34 10.65
N GLY A 43 1.34 -10.01 10.80
CA GLY A 43 2.57 -9.21 10.72
C GLY A 43 3.58 -9.60 11.79
N PHE A 44 3.13 -9.69 13.04
CA PHE A 44 3.95 -10.09 14.18
C PHE A 44 4.48 -11.53 14.04
N ASP A 45 3.63 -12.47 13.62
CA ASP A 45 4.03 -13.86 13.40
C ASP A 45 5.04 -13.99 12.26
N ALA A 46 4.86 -13.24 11.16
CA ALA A 46 5.81 -13.22 10.05
C ALA A 46 7.16 -12.62 10.47
N LEU A 47 7.15 -11.52 11.23
CA LEU A 47 8.35 -10.90 11.77
C LEU A 47 9.11 -11.85 12.69
N ARG A 48 8.41 -12.50 13.62
CA ARG A 48 9.00 -13.49 14.53
C ARG A 48 9.60 -14.68 13.78
N ALA A 49 8.91 -15.18 12.76
CA ALA A 49 9.41 -16.28 11.93
C ALA A 49 10.69 -15.87 11.18
N GLU A 50 10.77 -14.64 10.68
CA GLU A 50 11.97 -14.14 10.00
C GLU A 50 13.14 -13.96 10.96
N LEU A 51 12.93 -13.36 12.12
CA LEU A 51 13.98 -13.21 13.13
C LEU A 51 14.49 -14.56 13.64
N ALA A 52 13.60 -15.54 13.81
CA ALA A 52 13.99 -16.90 14.16
C ALA A 52 14.85 -17.57 13.08
N ARG A 53 14.59 -17.32 11.79
CA ARG A 53 15.43 -17.80 10.68
C ARG A 53 16.83 -17.18 10.69
N MET A 54 16.95 -15.96 11.21
CA MET A 54 18.21 -15.25 11.36
C MET A 54 18.92 -15.57 12.70
N GLU A 55 18.37 -16.45 13.52
CA GLU A 55 18.85 -16.75 14.88
C GLU A 55 18.91 -15.51 15.80
N VAL A 56 18.03 -14.53 15.55
CA VAL A 56 17.88 -13.32 16.36
C VAL A 56 16.71 -13.51 17.32
N TYR A 57 17.02 -13.67 18.62
CA TYR A 57 16.02 -13.93 19.67
C TYR A 57 15.83 -12.76 20.65
N ASP A 58 16.37 -11.59 20.31
CA ASP A 58 16.25 -10.39 21.13
C ASP A 58 14.82 -9.83 21.07
N ARG A 59 14.19 -9.73 22.24
CA ARG A 59 12.81 -9.23 22.38
C ARG A 59 12.71 -7.74 22.10
N ASP A 60 13.74 -6.96 22.46
CA ASP A 60 13.75 -5.51 22.25
C ASP A 60 13.82 -5.20 20.74
N VAL A 61 14.49 -6.08 19.97
CA VAL A 61 14.51 -6.01 18.50
C VAL A 61 13.12 -6.23 17.93
N ILE A 62 12.36 -7.24 18.40
CA ILE A 62 10.99 -7.50 17.94
C ILE A 62 10.09 -6.28 18.14
N ASP A 63 10.12 -5.68 19.33
CA ASP A 63 9.23 -4.56 19.68
C ASP A 63 9.63 -3.26 18.93
N SER A 64 10.88 -3.15 18.50
CA SER A 64 11.40 -1.99 17.76
C SER A 64 11.21 -2.08 16.23
N LEU A 65 10.97 -3.27 15.69
CA LEU A 65 10.92 -3.47 14.24
C LEU A 65 9.54 -3.15 13.66
N PRO A 66 9.49 -2.45 12.50
CA PRO A 66 8.25 -2.23 11.78
C PRO A 66 7.78 -3.52 11.06
N GLY A 67 6.53 -3.53 10.61
CA GLY A 67 5.95 -4.67 9.87
C GLY A 67 5.22 -5.68 10.75
N ALA A 68 5.19 -5.45 12.07
CA ALA A 68 4.42 -6.25 13.01
C ALA A 68 2.91 -6.04 12.87
N HIS A 69 2.47 -4.92 12.28
CA HIS A 69 1.05 -4.60 12.18
C HIS A 69 0.44 -5.11 10.89
N SER A 70 -0.73 -5.72 11.03
CA SER A 70 -1.57 -6.15 9.93
C SER A 70 -3.03 -5.98 10.29
N VAL A 71 -3.87 -5.75 9.28
CA VAL A 71 -5.30 -5.54 9.47
C VAL A 71 -6.12 -6.36 8.48
N GLN A 72 -7.29 -6.78 8.94
CA GLN A 72 -8.35 -7.31 8.09
C GLN A 72 -9.45 -6.26 7.98
N LEU A 73 -9.84 -5.94 6.74
CA LEU A 73 -11.03 -5.16 6.44
C LEU A 73 -12.12 -6.11 5.92
N ARG A 74 -13.22 -6.20 6.66
CA ARG A 74 -14.39 -7.00 6.30
C ARG A 74 -15.50 -6.09 5.81
N PHE A 75 -15.72 -6.09 4.50
CA PHE A 75 -16.78 -5.31 3.88
C PHE A 75 -18.07 -6.11 3.83
N THR A 76 -19.16 -5.51 4.29
CA THR A 76 -20.47 -6.16 4.32
C THR A 76 -21.52 -5.35 3.57
N ARG A 77 -22.52 -6.06 3.06
CA ARG A 77 -23.70 -5.48 2.42
C ARG A 77 -24.95 -5.96 3.12
N ARG A 78 -25.91 -5.05 3.29
CA ARG A 78 -27.23 -5.32 3.84
C ARG A 78 -28.16 -5.80 2.73
N ALA A 79 -28.95 -6.82 3.04
CA ALA A 79 -30.03 -7.32 2.20
C ALA A 79 -31.35 -7.32 2.98
N LEU A 80 -32.48 -7.40 2.26
CA LEU A 80 -33.85 -7.47 2.82
C LEU A 80 -34.12 -6.40 3.90
N GLY A 81 -33.99 -5.11 3.54
CA GLY A 81 -34.30 -4.00 4.46
C GLY A 81 -33.38 -3.87 5.67
N GLY A 82 -32.24 -4.57 5.70
CA GLY A 82 -31.25 -4.50 6.79
C GLY A 82 -31.20 -5.73 7.70
N LEU A 83 -32.08 -6.71 7.48
CA LEU A 83 -32.17 -7.92 8.32
C LEU A 83 -31.05 -8.93 8.08
N LEU A 84 -30.46 -8.96 6.88
CA LEU A 84 -29.36 -9.86 6.54
C LEU A 84 -28.10 -9.05 6.20
N ARG A 85 -26.95 -9.49 6.70
CA ARG A 85 -25.63 -8.98 6.32
C ARG A 85 -24.83 -10.08 5.66
N SER A 86 -24.32 -9.82 4.46
CA SER A 86 -23.41 -10.73 3.76
C SER A 86 -22.03 -10.08 3.61
N THR A 87 -20.97 -10.87 3.79
CA THR A 87 -19.60 -10.41 3.50
C THR A 87 -19.39 -10.39 2.00
N VAL A 88 -19.10 -9.21 1.44
CA VAL A 88 -18.84 -9.04 0.00
C VAL A 88 -17.36 -9.05 -0.33
N SER A 89 -16.50 -8.67 0.62
CA SER A 89 -15.05 -8.69 0.45
C SER A 89 -14.36 -8.82 1.80
N ARG A 90 -13.27 -9.60 1.82
CA ARG A 90 -12.30 -9.66 2.92
C ARG A 90 -10.95 -9.24 2.37
N LEU A 91 -10.47 -8.09 2.82
CA LEU A 91 -9.17 -7.55 2.43
C LEU A 91 -8.19 -7.73 3.58
N ARG A 92 -7.05 -8.37 3.33
CA ARG A 92 -5.92 -8.39 4.28
C ARG A 92 -4.92 -7.34 3.84
N ALA A 93 -4.47 -6.49 4.75
CA ALA A 93 -3.47 -5.48 4.48
C ALA A 93 -2.33 -5.60 5.49
N ARG A 94 -1.09 -5.61 4.98
CA ARG A 94 0.11 -5.71 5.80
C ARG A 94 1.28 -4.95 5.16
N VAL A 95 2.23 -4.57 5.99
CA VAL A 95 3.49 -3.96 5.53
C VAL A 95 4.58 -5.02 5.49
N LEU A 96 5.25 -5.14 4.35
CA LEU A 96 6.46 -5.92 4.19
C LEU A 96 7.66 -5.03 4.46
N VAL A 97 8.57 -5.58 5.25
CA VAL A 97 9.78 -4.90 5.69
C VAL A 97 10.98 -5.80 5.35
N PRO A 98 12.06 -5.24 4.80
CA PRO A 98 13.33 -5.94 4.61
C PRO A 98 14.03 -6.11 5.97
N VAL A 99 13.55 -7.10 6.74
CA VAL A 99 13.95 -7.32 8.14
C VAL A 99 15.45 -7.57 8.25
N ALA A 100 16.01 -8.39 7.36
CA ALA A 100 17.42 -8.75 7.39
C ALA A 100 18.33 -7.51 7.28
N GLU A 101 18.00 -6.60 6.38
CA GLU A 101 18.73 -5.35 6.17
C GLU A 101 18.58 -4.42 7.37
N LEU A 102 17.37 -4.28 7.93
CA LEU A 102 17.14 -3.40 9.10
C LEU A 102 17.81 -3.90 10.38
N VAL A 103 17.90 -5.22 10.56
CA VAL A 103 18.59 -5.83 11.71
C VAL A 103 20.10 -5.65 11.57
N ASN A 104 20.64 -5.84 10.37
CA ASN A 104 22.08 -5.70 10.08
C ASN A 104 22.52 -4.24 9.80
N GLU A 105 21.65 -3.26 10.02
CA GLU A 105 21.90 -1.82 9.78
C GLU A 105 22.36 -1.50 8.33
N GLN A 106 21.86 -2.27 7.37
CA GLN A 106 22.12 -2.09 5.95
C GLN A 106 21.03 -1.24 5.29
N THR A 107 21.37 -0.57 4.19
CA THR A 107 20.40 0.16 3.39
C THR A 107 19.40 -0.81 2.76
N PRO A 108 18.11 -0.70 3.08
CA PRO A 108 17.12 -1.67 2.64
C PRO A 108 16.78 -1.51 1.15
N GLY A 109 16.74 -2.64 0.42
CA GLY A 109 16.32 -2.71 -0.97
C GLY A 109 14.79 -2.82 -1.17
N PRO A 110 14.32 -2.78 -2.42
CA PRO A 110 12.90 -3.04 -2.72
C PRO A 110 12.54 -4.49 -2.45
N ILE A 111 11.29 -4.74 -2.07
CA ILE A 111 10.82 -6.09 -1.76
C ILE A 111 10.79 -6.95 -3.04
N GLY A 112 11.39 -8.14 -2.93
CA GLY A 112 11.53 -9.13 -4.00
C GLY A 112 10.28 -9.96 -4.25
N ARG A 113 10.27 -10.67 -5.39
CA ARG A 113 9.20 -11.59 -5.78
C ARG A 113 8.94 -12.68 -4.72
N GLU A 114 10.00 -13.32 -4.22
CA GLU A 114 9.88 -14.44 -3.28
C GLU A 114 9.28 -13.99 -1.94
N GLN A 115 9.69 -12.82 -1.43
CA GLN A 115 9.11 -12.24 -0.21
C GLN A 115 7.60 -11.98 -0.34
N VAL A 116 7.12 -11.59 -1.54
CA VAL A 116 5.69 -11.44 -1.83
C VAL A 116 4.98 -12.80 -1.89
N LEU A 117 5.60 -13.81 -2.49
CA LEU A 117 5.04 -15.16 -2.56
C LEU A 117 4.93 -15.81 -1.19
N ASP A 118 5.96 -15.68 -0.35
CA ASP A 118 5.98 -16.15 1.04
C ASP A 118 4.87 -15.48 1.86
N ALA A 119 4.67 -14.17 1.66
CA ALA A 119 3.57 -13.44 2.27
C ALA A 119 2.20 -14.02 1.88
N LEU A 120 2.03 -14.39 0.62
CA LEU A 120 0.77 -14.92 0.09
C LEU A 120 0.52 -16.38 0.49
N ALA A 121 1.57 -17.18 0.65
CA ALA A 121 1.47 -18.59 1.02
C ALA A 121 0.72 -18.80 2.35
N GLN A 122 0.88 -17.87 3.29
CA GLN A 122 0.19 -17.87 4.59
C GLN A 122 -1.35 -17.87 4.46
N TYR A 123 -1.89 -17.29 3.39
CA TYR A 123 -3.34 -17.26 3.17
C TYR A 123 -3.88 -18.55 2.55
N GLN A 124 -3.03 -19.35 1.92
CA GLN A 124 -3.44 -20.60 1.27
C GLN A 124 -3.78 -21.68 2.29
N VAL A 125 -3.15 -21.64 3.46
CA VAL A 125 -3.39 -22.60 4.56
C VAL A 125 -4.63 -22.24 5.40
N LEU A 126 -5.22 -21.07 5.22
CA LEU A 126 -6.42 -20.67 5.95
C LEU A 126 -7.67 -21.48 5.51
N PRO A 127 -8.63 -21.71 6.42
CA PRO A 127 -9.94 -22.26 6.08
C PRO A 127 -10.62 -21.45 4.96
N LYS A 128 -11.29 -22.11 4.01
CA LYS A 128 -11.87 -21.45 2.81
C LYS A 128 -12.78 -20.27 3.15
N ASN A 129 -13.55 -20.36 4.22
CA ASN A 129 -14.45 -19.30 4.70
C ASN A 129 -13.73 -18.13 5.39
N GLN A 130 -12.43 -18.24 5.67
CA GLN A 130 -11.59 -17.20 6.27
C GLN A 130 -10.59 -16.61 5.28
N ARG A 131 -10.39 -17.24 4.12
CA ARG A 131 -9.47 -16.74 3.09
C ARG A 131 -9.87 -15.33 2.62
N PRO A 132 -8.89 -14.42 2.46
CA PRO A 132 -9.14 -13.12 1.88
C PRO A 132 -9.58 -13.23 0.42
N THR A 133 -10.41 -12.29 -0.02
CA THR A 133 -10.72 -12.08 -1.44
C THR A 133 -9.70 -11.13 -2.09
N GLY A 134 -9.02 -10.30 -1.30
CA GLY A 134 -7.92 -9.45 -1.73
C GLY A 134 -6.84 -9.31 -0.67
N VAL A 135 -5.61 -9.07 -1.11
CA VAL A 135 -4.44 -8.84 -0.25
C VAL A 135 -3.74 -7.57 -0.72
N VAL A 136 -3.42 -6.68 0.23
CA VAL A 136 -2.60 -5.49 0.01
C VAL A 136 -1.29 -5.66 0.75
N LEU A 137 -0.19 -5.62 0.03
CA LEU A 137 1.14 -5.62 0.63
C LEU A 137 1.75 -4.25 0.36
N ALA A 138 2.12 -3.54 1.42
CA ALA A 138 2.78 -2.25 1.32
C ALA A 138 4.27 -2.37 1.70
N SER A 139 5.12 -1.50 1.19
CA SER A 139 6.54 -1.42 1.57
C SER A 139 7.07 0.01 1.45
N ALA A 140 7.83 0.46 2.45
CA ALA A 140 8.47 1.77 2.45
C ALA A 140 9.61 1.89 1.42
N THR A 141 10.14 0.76 0.94
CA THR A 141 11.15 0.70 -0.13
C THR A 141 10.56 0.33 -1.49
N GLY A 142 9.24 0.11 -1.55
CA GLY A 142 8.58 -0.34 -2.75
C GLY A 142 8.89 -1.80 -3.11
N PHE A 143 8.71 -2.12 -4.38
CA PHE A 143 8.74 -3.47 -4.90
C PHE A 143 9.56 -3.56 -6.19
N SER A 144 10.33 -4.63 -6.31
CA SER A 144 11.03 -5.01 -7.54
C SER A 144 10.05 -5.15 -8.72
N GLU A 145 10.54 -5.02 -9.94
CA GLU A 145 9.72 -5.21 -11.16
C GLU A 145 9.14 -6.62 -11.22
N GLU A 146 9.91 -7.63 -10.80
CA GLU A 146 9.49 -9.03 -10.73
C GLU A 146 8.34 -9.23 -9.74
N ALA A 147 8.40 -8.57 -8.58
CA ALA A 147 7.30 -8.56 -7.62
C ALA A 147 6.06 -7.84 -8.19
N ARG A 148 6.24 -6.71 -8.88
CA ARG A 148 5.13 -5.97 -9.51
C ARG A 148 4.40 -6.78 -10.57
N ARG A 149 5.10 -7.61 -11.34
CA ARG A 149 4.49 -8.53 -12.32
C ARG A 149 3.60 -9.61 -11.68
N LEU A 150 3.75 -9.89 -10.37
CA LEU A 150 2.89 -10.84 -9.67
C LEU A 150 1.42 -10.40 -9.60
N VAL A 151 1.14 -9.09 -9.63
CA VAL A 151 -0.24 -8.59 -9.50
C VAL A 151 -1.17 -9.19 -10.57
N GLU A 152 -0.67 -9.42 -11.78
CA GLU A 152 -1.44 -9.99 -12.88
C GLU A 152 -1.45 -11.53 -12.92
N SER A 153 -0.50 -12.19 -12.23
CA SER A 153 -0.24 -13.63 -12.40
C SER A 153 -0.54 -14.49 -11.17
N VAL A 154 -0.84 -13.88 -10.02
CA VAL A 154 -1.16 -14.63 -8.79
C VAL A 154 -2.51 -15.34 -8.92
N ASN A 155 -2.48 -16.66 -8.70
CA ASN A 155 -3.68 -17.47 -8.49
C ASN A 155 -4.15 -17.31 -7.05
N GLY A 156 -5.41 -16.89 -6.85
CA GLY A 156 -6.01 -16.76 -5.52
C GLY A 156 -6.56 -15.35 -5.26
N PRO A 157 -6.29 -14.74 -4.09
CA PRO A 157 -6.81 -13.41 -3.78
C PRO A 157 -6.26 -12.37 -4.75
N THR A 158 -7.04 -11.31 -4.97
CA THR A 158 -6.58 -10.16 -5.75
C THR A 158 -5.40 -9.49 -5.02
N LEU A 159 -4.21 -9.47 -5.63
CA LEU A 159 -3.02 -8.84 -5.05
C LEU A 159 -2.92 -7.37 -5.46
N VAL A 160 -2.66 -6.49 -4.49
CA VAL A 160 -2.28 -5.10 -4.69
C VAL A 160 -0.97 -4.84 -3.96
N LEU A 161 -0.01 -4.19 -4.64
CA LEU A 161 1.26 -3.78 -4.06
C LEU A 161 1.33 -2.25 -3.95
N MET A 162 1.75 -1.75 -2.79
CA MET A 162 1.82 -0.32 -2.51
C MET A 162 3.22 0.09 -2.01
N GLY A 163 3.99 0.78 -2.84
CA GLY A 163 5.32 1.28 -2.49
C GLY A 163 5.29 2.72 -2.00
N GLY A 164 6.11 3.05 -1.01
CA GLY A 164 6.41 4.45 -0.67
C GLY A 164 7.35 5.07 -1.69
N ARG A 165 7.07 6.31 -2.10
CA ARG A 165 7.95 7.11 -2.97
C ARG A 165 8.79 8.08 -2.14
N ALA A 166 9.96 8.44 -2.67
CA ALA A 166 10.86 9.41 -2.02
C ALA A 166 10.24 10.81 -1.86
N ASP A 167 9.26 11.16 -2.71
CA ASP A 167 8.52 12.43 -2.65
C ASP A 167 7.30 12.37 -1.72
N GLY A 168 7.12 11.29 -0.95
CA GLY A 168 5.99 11.11 -0.03
C GLY A 168 4.71 10.59 -0.67
N GLY A 169 4.76 10.24 -1.97
CA GLY A 169 3.65 9.60 -2.67
C GLY A 169 3.59 8.09 -2.52
N TRP A 170 2.64 7.48 -3.24
CA TRP A 170 2.43 6.02 -3.26
C TRP A 170 2.52 5.50 -4.68
N ASP A 171 3.33 4.46 -4.87
CA ASP A 171 3.31 3.65 -6.08
C ASP A 171 2.35 2.49 -5.92
N VAL A 172 1.38 2.38 -6.81
CA VAL A 172 0.34 1.35 -6.71
C VAL A 172 0.39 0.43 -7.93
N SER A 173 0.72 -0.82 -7.69
CA SER A 173 0.60 -1.89 -8.69
C SER A 173 -0.61 -2.73 -8.36
N MET A 174 -1.55 -2.82 -9.30
CA MET A 174 -2.78 -3.59 -9.14
C MET A 174 -3.23 -4.18 -10.48
N PRO A 175 -4.07 -5.23 -10.46
CA PRO A 175 -4.47 -5.92 -11.69
C PRO A 175 -5.40 -5.06 -12.54
N GLU A 176 -5.33 -5.16 -13.86
CA GLU A 176 -6.18 -4.40 -14.79
C GLU A 176 -7.68 -4.60 -14.52
N ARG A 177 -8.06 -5.82 -14.15
CA ARG A 177 -9.44 -6.14 -13.75
C ARG A 177 -9.91 -5.33 -12.54
N LEU A 178 -9.03 -5.02 -11.58
CA LEU A 178 -9.36 -4.27 -10.38
C LEU A 178 -9.50 -2.77 -10.68
N LYS A 179 -8.62 -2.22 -11.54
CA LYS A 179 -8.62 -0.81 -11.95
C LYS A 179 -9.96 -0.34 -12.50
N LYS A 180 -10.70 -1.25 -13.14
CA LYS A 180 -12.03 -1.00 -13.75
C LYS A 180 -13.19 -1.07 -12.75
N THR A 181 -12.93 -1.38 -11.48
CA THR A 181 -13.96 -1.52 -10.44
C THR A 181 -13.93 -0.37 -9.45
N PRO A 182 -15.03 -0.12 -8.70
CA PRO A 182 -15.02 0.88 -7.62
C PRO A 182 -13.99 0.62 -6.53
N TRP A 183 -13.55 -0.64 -6.36
CA TRP A 183 -12.56 -1.03 -5.35
C TRP A 183 -11.17 -0.43 -5.59
N ALA A 184 -10.82 -0.06 -6.84
CA ALA A 184 -9.54 0.60 -7.13
C ALA A 184 -9.34 1.88 -6.31
N ARG A 185 -10.43 2.61 -6.03
CA ARG A 185 -10.43 3.87 -5.26
C ARG A 185 -9.99 3.70 -3.82
N LEU A 186 -10.02 2.48 -3.30
CA LEU A 186 -9.55 2.16 -1.95
C LEU A 186 -8.03 2.36 -1.82
N PHE A 187 -7.30 2.25 -2.92
CA PHE A 187 -5.83 2.34 -2.96
C PHE A 187 -5.34 3.72 -3.43
N GLU A 188 -6.27 4.66 -3.69
CA GLU A 188 -5.97 6.07 -3.90
C GLU A 188 -5.87 6.76 -2.54
N LEU A 189 -4.73 6.58 -1.85
CA LEU A 189 -4.53 7.09 -0.50
C LEU A 189 -4.15 8.58 -0.46
N GLU A 190 -3.67 9.13 -1.56
CA GLU A 190 -3.30 10.54 -1.64
C GLU A 190 -4.51 11.45 -1.78
N THR A 191 -4.52 12.52 -0.99
CA THR A 191 -5.44 13.63 -1.19
C THR A 191 -4.99 14.50 -2.37
N GLN A 192 -5.87 15.39 -2.82
CA GLN A 192 -5.50 16.35 -3.85
C GLN A 192 -4.41 17.31 -3.36
N ASP A 193 -4.42 17.67 -2.08
CA ASP A 193 -3.43 18.57 -1.48
C ASP A 193 -2.06 17.89 -1.38
N ASP A 194 -2.01 16.59 -1.08
CA ASP A 194 -0.76 15.82 -1.09
C ASP A 194 -0.14 15.80 -2.49
N ARG A 195 -0.96 15.55 -3.51
CA ARG A 195 -0.51 15.59 -4.92
C ARG A 195 -0.02 16.98 -5.32
N LEU A 196 -0.66 18.04 -4.83
CA LEU A 196 -0.24 19.42 -5.09
C LEU A 196 1.10 19.72 -4.41
N LYS A 197 1.29 19.33 -3.15
CA LYS A 197 2.58 19.48 -2.44
C LYS A 197 3.70 18.74 -3.18
N ARG A 198 3.45 17.53 -3.66
CA ARG A 198 4.41 16.76 -4.47
C ARG A 198 4.73 17.45 -5.79
N LEU A 199 3.73 17.99 -6.49
CA LEU A 199 3.96 18.78 -7.69
C LEU A 199 4.88 19.98 -7.39
N MET A 200 4.61 20.72 -6.31
CA MET A 200 5.45 21.86 -5.91
C MET A 200 6.89 21.44 -5.60
N TYR A 201 7.08 20.32 -4.91
CA TYR A 201 8.40 19.75 -4.65
C TYR A 201 9.18 19.49 -5.95
N HIS A 202 8.56 18.83 -6.94
CA HIS A 202 9.23 18.52 -8.21
C HIS A 202 9.48 19.75 -9.08
N LEU A 203 8.59 20.74 -9.04
CA LEU A 203 8.79 22.02 -9.74
C LEU A 203 9.94 22.82 -9.12
N ASP A 204 10.04 22.87 -7.79
CA ASP A 204 11.13 23.55 -7.09
C ASP A 204 12.48 22.89 -7.40
N GLN A 205 12.55 21.55 -7.39
CA GLN A 205 13.75 20.83 -7.82
C GLN A 205 14.11 21.04 -9.30
N SER A 206 13.12 21.37 -10.14
CA SER A 206 13.30 21.57 -11.57
C SER A 206 13.40 23.05 -11.96
N LYS A 207 13.53 23.97 -11.00
CA LYS A 207 13.47 25.43 -11.23
C LYS A 207 14.39 25.93 -12.35
N SER A 208 15.65 25.48 -12.37
CA SER A 208 16.61 25.84 -13.43
C SER A 208 16.23 25.34 -14.84
N LEU A 209 15.52 24.21 -14.92
CA LEU A 209 15.00 23.68 -16.19
C LEU A 209 13.76 24.44 -16.65
N ILE A 210 12.90 24.83 -15.70
CA ILE A 210 11.72 25.66 -15.98
C ILE A 210 12.16 27.00 -16.58
N ASP A 211 13.17 27.64 -15.99
CA ASP A 211 13.66 28.94 -16.42
C ASP A 211 14.34 28.92 -17.81
N SER A 212 14.88 27.77 -18.22
CA SER A 212 15.66 27.65 -19.47
C SER A 212 14.87 27.09 -20.66
N ARG A 213 14.07 26.03 -20.45
CA ARG A 213 13.40 25.30 -21.54
C ARG A 213 11.97 24.85 -21.23
N GLY A 214 11.48 25.08 -20.01
CA GLY A 214 10.23 24.52 -19.51
C GLY A 214 10.35 23.03 -19.13
N VAL A 215 9.32 22.50 -18.46
CA VAL A 215 9.24 21.07 -18.11
C VAL A 215 8.01 20.49 -18.77
N SER A 216 8.16 19.34 -19.45
CA SER A 216 7.04 18.72 -20.13
C SER A 216 6.05 18.08 -19.14
N ILE A 217 4.77 18.09 -19.49
CA ILE A 217 3.73 17.41 -18.69
C ILE A 217 3.98 15.90 -18.63
N ALA A 218 4.56 15.30 -19.67
CA ALA A 218 4.90 13.88 -19.70
C ALA A 218 5.96 13.53 -18.65
N GLU A 219 7.06 14.30 -18.58
CA GLU A 219 8.11 14.10 -17.56
C GLU A 219 7.57 14.32 -16.14
N LEU A 220 6.73 15.34 -15.92
CA LEU A 220 6.10 15.56 -14.62
C LEU A 220 5.14 14.44 -14.24
N SER A 221 4.37 13.93 -15.20
CA SER A 221 3.42 12.83 -15.02
C SER A 221 4.14 11.55 -14.59
N GLU A 222 5.27 11.24 -15.23
CA GLU A 222 6.12 10.11 -14.87
C GLU A 222 6.72 10.29 -13.46
N LYS A 223 7.29 11.47 -13.17
CA LYS A 223 7.83 11.79 -11.83
C LYS A 223 6.79 11.76 -10.72
N LEU A 224 5.55 12.12 -11.01
CA LEU A 224 4.45 12.09 -10.04
C LEU A 224 3.76 10.73 -9.97
N GLY A 225 3.97 9.83 -10.94
CA GLY A 225 3.27 8.55 -11.00
C GLY A 225 1.76 8.68 -11.19
N ILE A 226 1.29 9.79 -11.78
CA ILE A 226 -0.14 10.05 -12.03
C ILE A 226 -0.37 10.30 -13.52
N PRO A 227 -1.58 10.05 -14.07
CA PRO A 227 -1.85 10.24 -15.49
C PRO A 227 -1.60 11.67 -15.98
N ALA A 228 -1.17 11.84 -17.23
CA ALA A 228 -0.83 13.14 -17.81
C ALA A 228 -2.00 14.15 -17.73
N VAL A 229 -3.23 13.71 -17.98
CA VAL A 229 -4.44 14.54 -17.85
C VAL A 229 -4.64 15.06 -16.42
N ALA A 230 -4.38 14.22 -15.42
CA ALA A 230 -4.47 14.62 -14.01
C ALA A 230 -3.31 15.56 -13.62
N THR A 231 -2.12 15.33 -14.17
CA THR A 231 -0.95 16.19 -13.99
C THR A 231 -1.21 17.59 -14.53
N GLU A 232 -1.74 17.71 -15.75
CA GLU A 232 -2.08 18.98 -16.37
C GLU A 232 -3.11 19.76 -15.53
N ALA A 233 -4.15 19.08 -15.04
CA ALA A 233 -5.14 19.69 -14.17
C ALA A 233 -4.55 20.22 -12.85
N LEU A 234 -3.58 19.49 -12.26
CA LEU A 234 -2.86 19.94 -11.07
C LEU A 234 -1.97 21.16 -11.36
N VAL A 235 -1.22 21.15 -12.46
CA VAL A 235 -0.37 22.28 -12.87
C VAL A 235 -1.22 23.54 -13.10
N ARG A 236 -2.33 23.42 -13.85
CA ARG A 236 -3.25 24.55 -14.07
C ARG A 236 -3.82 25.12 -12.76
N ARG A 237 -4.03 24.28 -11.75
CA ARG A 237 -4.49 24.73 -10.43
C ARG A 237 -3.39 25.43 -9.64
N ALA A 238 -2.14 24.96 -9.72
CA ALA A 238 -1.02 25.54 -9.02
C ALA A 238 -0.62 26.93 -9.56
N CYS A 239 -0.88 27.20 -10.84
CA CYS A 239 -0.57 28.48 -11.49
C CYS A 239 -1.70 29.52 -11.40
N ARG A 240 -2.81 29.21 -10.71
CA ARG A 240 -3.90 30.16 -10.43
C ARG A 240 -3.69 30.78 -9.06
#